data_AF-A0A1F9XD20-F1
#
_entry.id   AF-A0A1F9XD20-F1
#
_cell.length_a   1.000
_cell.length_b   1.000
_cell.length_c   1.000
_cell.angle_alpha   90.00
_cell.angle_beta   90.00
_cell.angle_gamma   90.00
#
_symmetry.space_group_name_H-M   'P 1'
#
loop_
_entity.id
_entity.type
_entity.pdbx_description
1 polymer ?
#
loop_
_entity_poly.entity_id
_entity_poly.type
_entity_poly.pdbx_seq_one_letter_code
_entity_poly.pdbx_strand_id
1 'polypeptide(L)'
;MALEYTLRIGTDLVPVQLLELISGVAGMLPEGESLSAPGLVSVSAFTEKPLGRSVIEDNFQFTPTAFLLFRLDKFEDTEHGVLLTLRSSIKILNNSAADAVLLFNGEDVVFARLKGKLILNSSWDFWLPERLSEITLPHEMGEIRSL
;
A
#
# COMPACT_ATOMS: atom_id res chain seq x y z
N MET A 1 8.85 4.57 -17.53
CA MET A 1 8.55 3.67 -16.40
C MET A 1 8.14 4.55 -15.25
N ALA A 2 6.87 4.47 -14.85
CA ALA A 2 6.39 5.09 -13.61
C ALA A 2 6.66 4.10 -12.47
N LEU A 3 6.86 4.61 -11.26
CA LEU A 3 6.99 3.79 -10.07
C LEU A 3 5.59 3.56 -9.50
N GLU A 4 5.20 2.32 -9.30
CA GLU A 4 3.87 1.97 -8.84
C GLU A 4 3.93 1.18 -7.54
N TYR A 5 3.15 1.57 -6.55
CA TYR A 5 2.89 0.76 -5.37
C TYR A 5 1.44 0.31 -5.37
N THR A 6 1.19 -0.94 -4.97
CA THR A 6 -0.16 -1.50 -4.90
C THR A 6 -0.39 -2.10 -3.53
N LEU A 7 -1.31 -1.51 -2.75
CA LEU A 7 -1.79 -2.12 -1.51
C LEU A 7 -2.99 -3.00 -1.83
N ARG A 8 -2.87 -4.31 -1.70
CA ARG A 8 -3.98 -5.26 -1.83
C ARG A 8 -4.46 -5.67 -0.44
N ILE A 9 -5.76 -5.72 -0.22
CA ILE A 9 -6.35 -5.90 1.13
C ILE A 9 -7.65 -6.74 1.07
N GLY A 10 -7.83 -7.61 2.06
CA GLY A 10 -9.06 -8.39 2.27
C GLY A 10 -10.04 -7.64 3.19
N THR A 11 -10.75 -6.65 2.65
CA THR A 11 -11.61 -5.73 3.41
C THR A 11 -13.08 -5.77 2.94
N ASP A 12 -14.00 -5.37 3.80
CA ASP A 12 -15.41 -5.15 3.43
C ASP A 12 -15.65 -3.73 2.88
N LEU A 13 -14.65 -2.85 2.94
CA LEU A 13 -14.72 -1.49 2.39
C LEU A 13 -14.75 -1.52 0.86
N VAL A 14 -15.64 -0.72 0.27
CA VAL A 14 -15.66 -0.49 -1.17
C VAL A 14 -14.60 0.55 -1.57
N PRO A 15 -14.17 0.61 -2.85
CA PRO A 15 -13.09 1.48 -3.29
C PRO A 15 -13.21 2.96 -2.89
N VAL A 16 -14.41 3.54 -2.98
CA VAL A 16 -14.64 4.93 -2.59
C VAL A 16 -14.37 5.16 -1.10
N GLN A 17 -14.74 4.22 -0.24
CA GLN A 17 -14.49 4.32 1.21
C GLN A 17 -13.00 4.20 1.54
N LEU A 18 -12.24 3.43 0.76
CA LEU A 18 -10.78 3.36 0.91
C LEU A 18 -10.13 4.71 0.58
N LEU A 19 -10.56 5.37 -0.51
CA LEU A 19 -10.08 6.71 -0.88
C LEU A 19 -10.50 7.76 0.15
N GLU A 20 -11.75 7.75 0.60
CA GLU A 20 -12.24 8.63 1.67
C GLU A 20 -11.38 8.49 2.93
N LEU A 21 -11.04 7.26 3.33
CA LEU A 21 -10.22 7.01 4.50
C LEU A 21 -8.84 7.66 4.39
N ILE A 22 -8.19 7.59 3.22
CA ILE A 22 -6.85 8.17 3.03
C ILE A 22 -6.87 9.64 2.58
N SER A 23 -8.02 10.19 2.19
CA SER A 23 -8.16 11.61 1.81
C SER A 23 -7.73 12.57 2.92
N GLY A 24 -7.89 12.18 4.19
CA GLY A 24 -7.43 12.94 5.34
C GLY A 24 -5.93 12.81 5.66
N VAL A 25 -5.12 12.16 4.81
CA VAL A 25 -3.66 12.19 4.93
C VAL A 25 -3.16 13.55 4.45
N ALA A 26 -2.39 14.26 5.29
CA ALA A 26 -1.90 15.59 4.95
C ALA A 26 -1.10 15.57 3.63
N GLY A 27 -1.46 16.46 2.70
CA GLY A 27 -0.86 16.54 1.37
C GLY A 27 -1.68 15.88 0.26
N MET A 28 -2.66 15.03 0.59
CA MET A 28 -3.59 14.46 -0.39
C MET A 28 -4.62 15.50 -0.84
N LEU A 29 -4.80 15.61 -2.15
CA LEU A 29 -5.78 16.48 -2.79
C LEU A 29 -6.72 15.65 -3.65
N PRO A 30 -8.03 15.92 -3.65
CA PRO A 30 -8.97 15.26 -4.54
C PRO A 30 -8.75 15.69 -5.99
N GLU A 31 -8.73 14.71 -6.89
CA GLU A 31 -8.60 14.91 -8.33
C GLU A 31 -9.57 13.96 -9.07
N GLY A 32 -10.76 14.49 -9.38
CA GLY A 32 -11.85 13.69 -9.95
C GLY A 32 -12.28 12.57 -9.02
N GLU A 33 -12.14 11.32 -9.48
CA GLU A 33 -12.43 10.10 -8.72
C GLU A 33 -11.19 9.51 -8.02
N SER A 34 -10.08 10.26 -8.01
CA SER A 34 -8.79 9.86 -7.45
C SER A 34 -8.27 10.90 -6.47
N LEU A 35 -7.11 10.63 -5.87
CA LEU A 35 -6.34 11.61 -5.13
C LEU A 35 -4.99 11.85 -5.82
N SER A 36 -4.40 13.01 -5.62
CA SER A 36 -3.03 13.32 -6.00
C SER A 36 -2.31 14.09 -4.91
N ALA A 37 -0.99 14.14 -5.00
CA ALA A 37 -0.12 14.90 -4.10
C ALA A 37 1.23 15.13 -4.79
N PRO A 38 2.07 16.07 -4.31
CA PRO A 38 3.45 16.16 -4.78
C PRO A 38 4.15 14.79 -4.71
N GLY A 39 4.79 14.35 -5.80
CA GLY A 39 5.41 13.02 -5.88
C GLY A 39 4.43 11.85 -6.11
N LEU A 40 3.11 12.09 -6.13
CA LEU A 40 2.06 11.12 -6.46
C LEU A 40 1.17 11.66 -7.59
N VAL A 41 1.39 11.14 -8.80
CA VAL A 41 0.57 11.43 -9.99
C VAL A 41 -0.89 11.09 -9.74
N SER A 42 -1.16 9.93 -9.12
CA SER A 42 -2.51 9.49 -8.84
C SER A 42 -2.54 8.41 -7.77
N VAL A 43 -3.56 8.45 -6.93
CA VAL A 43 -3.96 7.39 -6.02
C VAL A 43 -5.39 7.00 -6.34
N SER A 44 -5.58 5.73 -6.69
CA SER A 44 -6.88 5.20 -7.11
C SER A 44 -7.17 3.90 -6.38
N ALA A 45 -8.44 3.62 -6.11
CA ALA A 45 -8.86 2.36 -5.50
C ALA A 45 -9.77 1.58 -6.45
N PHE A 46 -9.69 0.27 -6.42
CA PHE A 46 -10.45 -0.62 -7.28
C PHE A 46 -10.86 -1.90 -6.57
N THR A 47 -11.95 -2.51 -7.04
CA THR A 47 -12.30 -3.89 -6.65
C THR A 47 -11.27 -4.85 -7.25
N GLU A 48 -10.91 -5.86 -6.47
CA GLU A 48 -9.94 -6.86 -6.89
C GLU A 48 -10.45 -7.72 -8.06
N LYS A 49 -9.56 -7.97 -9.02
CA LYS A 49 -9.85 -8.80 -10.20
C LYS A 49 -9.48 -10.27 -9.94
N PRO A 50 -10.12 -11.24 -10.61
CA PRO A 50 -9.88 -12.67 -10.37
C PRO A 50 -8.41 -13.10 -10.45
N LEU A 51 -7.64 -12.59 -11.43
CA LEU A 51 -6.23 -12.91 -11.56
C LEU A 51 -5.41 -12.39 -10.37
N GLY A 52 -5.60 -11.12 -10.00
CA GLY A 52 -4.92 -10.52 -8.85
C GLY A 52 -5.26 -11.24 -7.55
N ARG A 53 -6.54 -11.62 -7.39
CA ARG A 53 -6.99 -12.43 -6.26
C ARG A 53 -6.25 -13.75 -6.16
N SER A 54 -6.19 -14.53 -7.25
CA SER A 54 -5.49 -15.82 -7.26
C SER A 54 -4.03 -15.67 -6.87
N VAL A 55 -3.32 -14.69 -7.46
CA VAL A 55 -1.90 -14.47 -7.17
C VAL A 55 -1.66 -14.20 -5.69
N ILE A 56 -2.51 -13.39 -5.06
CA ILE A 56 -2.35 -13.09 -3.63
C ILE A 56 -2.79 -14.24 -2.74
N GLU A 57 -3.85 -14.96 -3.09
CA GLU A 57 -4.27 -16.16 -2.36
C GLU A 57 -3.17 -17.22 -2.36
N ASP A 58 -2.57 -17.49 -3.51
CA ASP A 58 -1.52 -18.50 -3.67
C ASP A 58 -0.27 -18.15 -2.83
N ASN A 59 0.14 -16.88 -2.84
CA ASN A 59 1.39 -16.44 -2.21
C ASN A 59 1.25 -16.04 -0.72
N PHE A 60 0.12 -15.47 -0.33
CA PHE A 60 -0.08 -14.88 0.99
C PHE A 60 -1.21 -15.51 1.80
N GLN A 61 -1.95 -16.47 1.22
CA GLN A 61 -2.97 -17.26 1.92
C GLN A 61 -4.12 -16.41 2.49
N PHE A 62 -4.45 -15.30 1.83
CA PHE A 62 -5.65 -14.51 2.08
C PHE A 62 -6.27 -14.02 0.77
N THR A 63 -7.58 -13.74 0.80
CA THR A 63 -8.34 -13.28 -0.37
C THR A 63 -8.44 -11.75 -0.38
N PRO A 64 -7.74 -11.03 -1.27
CA PRO A 64 -7.96 -9.61 -1.45
C PRO A 64 -9.31 -9.35 -2.14
N THR A 65 -9.98 -8.30 -1.68
CA THR A 65 -11.28 -7.84 -2.20
C THR A 65 -11.16 -6.49 -2.90
N ALA A 66 -10.16 -5.69 -2.54
CA ALA A 66 -9.85 -4.40 -3.12
C ALA A 66 -8.35 -4.13 -3.14
N PHE A 67 -7.94 -3.15 -3.96
CA PHE A 67 -6.59 -2.63 -3.95
C PHE A 67 -6.54 -1.12 -4.15
N LEU A 68 -5.50 -0.49 -3.62
CA LEU A 68 -5.11 0.88 -3.93
C LEU A 68 -3.86 0.89 -4.80
N LEU A 69 -3.88 1.67 -5.86
CA LEU A 69 -2.76 1.92 -6.75
C LEU A 69 -2.22 3.33 -6.50
N PHE A 70 -0.96 3.41 -6.11
CA PHE A 70 -0.21 4.65 -5.95
C PHE A 70 0.77 4.76 -7.12
N ARG A 71 0.59 5.76 -7.98
CA ARG A 71 1.51 6.05 -9.08
C ARG A 71 2.35 7.25 -8.71
N LEU A 72 3.66 7.04 -8.58
CA LEU A 72 4.59 8.12 -8.25
C LEU A 72 5.10 8.78 -9.53
N ASP A 73 5.40 10.08 -9.42
CA ASP A 73 6.15 10.78 -10.45
C ASP A 73 7.64 10.65 -10.16
N LYS A 74 8.35 9.95 -11.04
CA LYS A 74 9.81 9.76 -10.95
C LYS A 74 10.62 11.03 -11.25
N PHE A 75 9.98 12.09 -11.73
CA PHE A 75 10.62 13.38 -12.00
C PHE A 75 10.33 14.42 -10.90
N GLU A 76 9.48 14.08 -9.93
CA GLU A 76 9.21 14.90 -8.75
C GLU A 76 9.83 14.29 -7.48
N ASP A 77 9.41 14.81 -6.32
CA ASP A 77 9.80 14.37 -4.98
C ASP A 77 9.32 12.93 -4.69
N THR A 78 10.05 11.98 -5.24
CA THR A 78 9.77 10.54 -5.14
C THR A 78 9.76 10.07 -3.68
N GLU A 79 10.65 10.59 -2.85
CA GLU A 79 10.70 10.24 -1.43
C GLU A 79 9.44 10.70 -0.68
N HIS A 80 8.96 11.91 -0.96
CA HIS A 80 7.68 12.35 -0.42
C HIS A 80 6.52 11.46 -0.86
N GLY A 81 6.47 11.05 -2.13
CA GLY A 81 5.47 10.13 -2.64
C GLY A 81 5.51 8.74 -1.98
N VAL A 82 6.70 8.22 -1.70
CA VAL A 82 6.89 6.98 -0.92
C VAL A 82 6.36 7.14 0.50
N LEU A 83 6.69 8.24 1.19
CA LEU A 83 6.20 8.50 2.55
C LEU A 83 4.67 8.61 2.58
N LEU A 84 4.04 9.28 1.61
CA LEU A 84 2.59 9.36 1.49
C LEU A 84 1.93 8.00 1.21
N THR A 85 2.60 7.15 0.42
CA THR A 85 2.18 5.77 0.18
C THR A 85 2.18 4.96 1.48
N LEU A 86 3.26 5.06 2.27
CA LEU A 86 3.37 4.39 3.56
C LEU A 86 2.32 4.90 4.55
N ARG A 87 2.19 6.22 4.71
CA ARG A 87 1.19 6.85 5.59
C ARG A 87 -0.23 6.41 5.25
N SER A 88 -0.58 6.43 3.96
CA SER A 88 -1.89 5.97 3.48
C SER A 88 -2.12 4.50 3.79
N SER A 89 -1.12 3.66 3.53
CA SER A 89 -1.21 2.23 3.79
C SER A 89 -1.36 1.92 5.27
N ILE A 90 -0.56 2.56 6.13
CA ILE A 90 -0.64 2.39 7.59
C ILE A 90 -1.95 2.96 8.14
N LYS A 91 -2.47 4.06 7.59
CA LYS A 91 -3.79 4.58 7.97
C LYS A 91 -4.90 3.58 7.70
N ILE A 92 -4.85 2.88 6.57
CA ILE A 92 -5.80 1.80 6.26
C ILE A 92 -5.67 0.66 7.27
N LEU A 93 -4.45 0.21 7.56
CA LEU A 93 -4.22 -0.88 8.51
C LEU A 93 -4.57 -0.52 9.96
N ASN A 94 -4.48 0.76 10.35
CA ASN A 94 -4.94 1.22 11.66
C ASN A 94 -6.48 1.18 11.80
N ASN A 95 -7.21 1.26 10.69
CA ASN A 95 -8.67 1.26 10.66
C ASN A 95 -9.27 -0.09 10.25
N SER A 96 -8.44 -1.12 10.07
CA SER A 96 -8.88 -2.45 9.65
C SER A 96 -8.03 -3.53 10.31
N ALA A 97 -8.63 -4.66 10.67
CA ALA A 97 -7.89 -5.85 11.11
C ALA A 97 -7.52 -6.77 9.93
N ALA A 98 -7.82 -6.37 8.70
CA ALA A 98 -7.64 -7.18 7.50
C ALA A 98 -6.18 -7.51 7.20
N ASP A 99 -6.02 -8.65 6.54
CA ASP A 99 -4.77 -9.03 5.90
C ASP A 99 -4.55 -8.18 4.64
N ALA A 100 -3.30 -7.82 4.41
CA ALA A 100 -2.91 -6.93 3.33
C ALA A 100 -1.45 -7.14 2.89
N VAL A 101 -1.14 -6.76 1.67
CA VAL A 101 0.23 -6.72 1.15
C VAL A 101 0.46 -5.45 0.34
N LEU A 102 1.57 -4.77 0.59
CA LEU A 102 2.04 -3.65 -0.22
C LEU A 102 3.12 -4.15 -1.17
N LEU A 103 2.86 -4.02 -2.47
CA LEU A 103 3.76 -4.42 -3.54
C LEU A 103 4.35 -3.19 -4.21
N PHE A 104 5.60 -3.28 -4.65
CA PHE A 104 6.26 -2.35 -5.55
C PHE A 104 6.36 -2.96 -6.94
N ASN A 105 5.91 -2.22 -7.94
CA ASN A 105 5.78 -2.62 -9.35
C ASN A 105 5.12 -4.00 -9.56
N GLY A 106 4.26 -4.41 -8.62
CA GLY A 106 3.53 -5.68 -8.68
C GLY A 106 4.35 -6.93 -8.33
N GLU A 107 5.64 -6.80 -8.03
CA GLU A 107 6.55 -7.93 -7.84
C GLU A 107 7.16 -7.91 -6.43
N ASP A 108 7.81 -6.81 -6.06
CA ASP A 108 8.55 -6.74 -4.80
C ASP A 108 7.64 -6.44 -3.62
N VAL A 109 7.73 -7.27 -2.58
CA VAL A 109 6.95 -7.05 -1.37
C VAL A 109 7.62 -5.99 -0.50
N VAL A 110 6.92 -4.90 -0.20
CA VAL A 110 7.39 -3.88 0.75
C VAL A 110 7.09 -4.34 2.17
N PHE A 111 5.85 -4.72 2.44
CA PHE A 111 5.41 -5.33 3.70
C PHE A 111 4.21 -6.24 3.45
N ALA A 112 3.94 -7.13 4.41
CA ALA A 112 2.68 -7.87 4.49
C ALA A 112 2.13 -7.81 5.91
N ARG A 113 0.81 -7.69 6.06
CA ARG A 113 0.09 -7.96 7.29
C ARG A 113 -0.68 -9.25 7.13
N LEU A 114 -0.34 -10.27 7.92
CA LEU A 114 -0.96 -11.59 7.85
C LEU A 114 -1.36 -12.06 9.24
N LYS A 115 -2.61 -12.48 9.41
CA LYS A 115 -3.19 -12.94 10.68
C LYS A 115 -2.92 -11.94 11.81
N GLY A 116 -3.06 -10.66 11.50
CA GLY A 116 -2.86 -9.54 12.42
C GLY A 116 -1.40 -9.12 12.67
N LYS A 117 -0.40 -9.81 12.13
CA LYS A 117 1.02 -9.46 12.29
C LYS A 117 1.53 -8.68 11.09
N LEU A 118 2.14 -7.52 11.31
CA LEU A 118 2.78 -6.72 10.26
C LEU A 118 4.27 -7.09 10.16
N ILE A 119 4.69 -7.54 8.98
CA ILE A 119 6.07 -7.91 8.66
C ILE A 119 6.59 -6.94 7.60
N LEU A 120 7.67 -6.23 7.92
CA LEU A 120 8.37 -5.33 7.02
C LEU A 120 9.46 -6.11 6.30
N ASN A 121 9.48 -6.08 4.95
CA ASN A 121 10.41 -6.90 4.18
C ASN A 121 11.85 -6.39 4.32
N SER A 122 12.72 -7.18 4.92
CA SER A 122 14.15 -6.86 5.10
C SER A 122 15.03 -7.23 3.91
N SER A 123 14.47 -7.82 2.85
CA SER A 123 15.24 -8.37 1.72
C SER A 123 15.85 -7.32 0.78
N TRP A 124 15.54 -6.04 0.98
CA TRP A 124 16.06 -4.92 0.18
C TRP A 124 16.08 -3.61 0.98
N ASP A 125 16.92 -2.66 0.56
CA ASP A 125 17.23 -1.40 1.27
C ASP A 125 16.10 -0.35 1.19
N PHE A 126 14.86 -0.77 1.39
CA PHE A 126 13.69 0.12 1.43
C PHE A 126 13.51 0.79 2.81
N TRP A 127 13.86 0.13 3.91
CA TRP A 127 13.54 0.60 5.26
C TRP A 127 14.62 1.53 5.83
N LEU A 128 14.50 2.81 5.49
CA LEU A 128 15.27 3.89 6.10
C LEU A 128 14.62 4.36 7.43
N PRO A 129 15.37 4.95 8.38
CA PRO A 129 14.84 5.43 9.65
C PRO A 129 13.62 6.33 9.50
N GLU A 130 13.60 7.20 8.49
CA GLU A 130 12.51 8.13 8.22
C GLU A 130 11.23 7.36 7.84
N ARG A 131 11.34 6.32 7.02
CA ARG A 131 10.21 5.47 6.59
C ARG A 131 9.71 4.59 7.73
N LEU A 132 10.61 4.09 8.58
CA LEU A 132 10.25 3.32 9.78
C LEU A 132 9.45 4.17 10.78
N SER A 133 9.73 5.48 10.87
CA SER A 133 9.02 6.39 11.77
C SER A 133 7.52 6.56 11.41
N GLU A 134 7.13 6.22 10.18
CA GLU A 134 5.73 6.23 9.73
C GLU A 134 4.94 4.98 10.16
N ILE A 135 5.64 3.92 10.61
CA ILE A 135 5.03 2.64 10.99
C ILE A 135 4.62 2.70 12.47
N THR A 136 3.38 3.11 12.73
CA THR A 136 2.84 3.20 14.10
C THR A 136 2.34 1.86 14.65
N LEU A 137 2.17 0.86 13.78
CA LEU A 137 1.71 -0.48 14.16
C LEU A 137 2.88 -1.33 14.69
N PRO A 138 2.62 -2.21 15.67
CA PRO A 138 3.58 -3.24 16.06
C PRO A 138 4.00 -4.06 14.84
N HIS A 139 5.30 -4.16 14.61
CA HIS A 139 5.86 -4.81 13.44
C HIS A 139 7.13 -5.58 13.78
N GLU A 140 7.46 -6.52 12.91
CA GLU A 140 8.74 -7.22 12.90
C GLU A 140 9.41 -7.08 11.53
N MET A 141 10.74 -7.10 11.52
CA MET A 141 11.50 -7.22 10.28
C MET A 141 11.58 -8.70 9.92
N GLY A 142 11.37 -9.02 8.64
CA GLY A 142 11.49 -10.40 8.16
C GLY A 142 11.67 -10.47 6.65
N GLU A 143 12.19 -11.58 6.17
CA GLU A 143 12.34 -11.82 4.73
C GLU A 143 11.00 -12.26 4.13
N ILE A 144 10.54 -11.53 3.11
CA ILE A 144 9.37 -11.90 2.31
C ILE A 144 9.83 -12.00 0.85
N ARG A 145 9.52 -13.12 0.20
CA ARG A 145 9.87 -13.34 -1.21
C ARG A 145 8.99 -12.46 -2.11
N SER A 146 9.59 -11.92 -3.17
CA SER A 146 8.85 -11.28 -4.27
C SER A 146 7.95 -12.30 -4.97
N LEU A 147 6.92 -11.78 -5.65
CA LEU A 147 5.93 -12.54 -6.40
C LEU A 147 6.48 -13.16 -7.70
#